data_AF-A0A8B8ALI8-F1
#
_entry.id   AF-A0A8B8ALI8-F1
#
_cell.length_a   1.000
_cell.length_b   1.000
_cell.length_c   1.000
_cell.angle_alpha   90.00
_cell.angle_beta   90.00
_cell.angle_gamma   90.00
#
_symmetry.space_group_name_H-M   'P 1'
#
loop_
_entity.id
_entity.type
_entity.pdbx_description
1 polymer ?
#
loop_
_entity_poly.entity_id
_entity_poly.type
_entity_poly.pdbx_seq_one_letter_code
_entity_poly.pdbx_strand_id
1 'polypeptide(L)'
;MGRAPTRGRAGGRRGRGGGQSDRGDIVAAVLQERQQNFRARIEEMSDEERKQLLIKAGELHPSLLLHIIDRPAPQGGFHPQPSAETPDWCTCLKCRDMPTQAERICCGRPANQCQSLLPDFNLLILDDLVLQVAQMYRQDVLALPQDEDYNKGKRHAAYRQYILWHHGRLGVGVRRIIPSCCVWAIRDKYPDQYGQYVGFVPSRLG
;
A
#
# COMPACT_ATOMS: atom_id res chain seq x y z
N MET A 1 18.63 -67.22 -33.70
CA MET A 1 19.24 -65.92 -34.10
C MET A 1 18.12 -64.94 -34.42
N GLY A 2 18.15 -63.72 -33.86
CA GLY A 2 17.18 -62.67 -34.17
C GLY A 2 17.11 -61.61 -33.07
N ARG A 3 17.95 -60.57 -33.17
CA ARG A 3 18.01 -59.40 -32.26
C ARG A 3 16.96 -58.35 -32.66
N ALA A 4 16.38 -57.66 -31.67
CA ALA A 4 16.52 -56.20 -31.47
C ALA A 4 15.62 -55.70 -30.30
N PRO A 5 16.10 -54.79 -29.43
CA PRO A 5 15.28 -54.05 -28.46
C PRO A 5 15.00 -52.61 -28.94
N THR A 6 13.80 -52.09 -28.68
CA THR A 6 13.48 -50.66 -28.86
C THR A 6 13.34 -49.94 -27.51
N ARG A 7 14.08 -48.85 -27.37
CA ARG A 7 13.97 -47.85 -26.29
C ARG A 7 12.77 -46.93 -26.56
N GLY A 8 12.00 -46.61 -25.52
CA GLY A 8 11.03 -45.51 -25.50
C GLY A 8 10.96 -44.92 -24.08
N ARG A 9 11.13 -43.61 -23.98
CA ARG A 9 11.41 -42.80 -22.78
C ARG A 9 10.18 -41.98 -22.40
N ALA A 10 10.14 -41.56 -21.13
CA ALA A 10 9.35 -40.46 -20.56
C ALA A 10 7.88 -40.78 -20.19
N GLY A 11 7.33 -40.29 -19.07
CA GLY A 11 7.86 -39.28 -18.16
C GLY A 11 7.10 -39.27 -16.84
N GLY A 12 7.82 -38.96 -15.76
CA GLY A 12 7.21 -38.60 -14.49
C GLY A 12 6.39 -37.33 -14.66
N ARG A 13 5.13 -37.37 -14.18
CA ARG A 13 4.40 -36.13 -13.89
C ARG A 13 4.65 -35.76 -12.44
N ARG A 14 5.53 -34.77 -12.34
CA ARG A 14 5.78 -33.93 -11.16
C ARG A 14 4.46 -33.47 -10.56
N GLY A 15 4.29 -33.71 -9.26
CA GLY A 15 3.37 -32.93 -8.45
C GLY A 15 3.79 -31.45 -8.50
N ARG A 16 2.83 -30.58 -8.80
CA ARG A 16 3.02 -29.14 -8.67
C ARG A 16 1.66 -28.47 -8.51
N GLY A 17 1.27 -28.24 -7.27
CA GLY A 17 0.00 -27.58 -6.96
C GLY A 17 -0.17 -27.04 -5.54
N GLY A 18 0.86 -27.06 -4.68
CA GLY A 18 0.69 -26.66 -3.25
C GLY A 18 1.54 -25.48 -2.76
N GLY A 19 2.40 -24.87 -3.59
CA GLY A 19 3.51 -24.04 -3.08
C GLY A 19 3.27 -22.54 -2.89
N GLN A 20 2.10 -22.00 -3.27
CA GLN A 20 1.84 -20.55 -3.18
C GLN A 20 1.01 -20.16 -1.94
N SER A 21 0.05 -20.98 -1.52
CA SER A 21 -0.73 -20.73 -0.30
C SER A 21 0.15 -20.85 0.95
N ASP A 22 0.93 -21.92 1.03
CA ASP A 22 1.80 -22.24 2.18
C ASP A 22 2.83 -21.14 2.48
N ARG A 23 3.40 -20.49 1.45
CA ARG A 23 4.36 -19.39 1.65
C ARG A 23 3.70 -18.11 2.18
N GLY A 24 2.48 -17.81 1.76
CA GLY A 24 1.74 -16.65 2.26
C GLY A 24 1.41 -16.82 3.74
N ASP A 25 0.97 -18.02 4.12
CA ASP A 25 0.64 -18.37 5.49
C ASP A 25 1.86 -18.35 6.41
N ILE A 26 3.01 -18.86 5.93
CA ILE A 26 4.28 -18.79 6.66
C ILE A 26 4.72 -17.35 6.90
N VAL A 27 4.67 -16.49 5.87
CA VAL A 27 5.06 -15.07 6.02
C VAL A 27 4.15 -14.35 7.00
N ALA A 28 2.84 -14.60 6.94
CA ALA A 28 1.88 -14.04 7.88
C ALA A 28 2.17 -14.48 9.33
N ALA A 29 2.47 -15.76 9.54
CA ALA A 29 2.83 -16.29 10.87
C ALA A 29 4.11 -15.65 11.43
N VAL A 30 5.15 -15.50 10.61
CA VAL A 30 6.41 -14.85 11.01
C VAL A 30 6.20 -13.38 11.39
N LEU A 31 5.35 -12.66 10.66
CA LEU A 31 5.00 -11.27 10.99
C LEU A 31 4.24 -11.18 12.30
N GLN A 32 3.31 -12.10 12.56
CA GLN A 32 2.56 -12.17 13.82
C GLN A 32 3.46 -12.49 15.01
N GLU A 33 4.34 -13.49 14.89
CA GLU A 33 5.31 -13.84 15.93
C GLU A 33 6.21 -12.65 16.26
N ARG A 34 6.73 -11.96 15.24
CA ARG A 34 7.51 -10.74 15.44
C ARG A 34 6.74 -9.66 16.20
N GLN A 35 5.46 -9.47 15.89
CA GLN A 35 4.61 -8.52 16.60
C GLN A 35 4.38 -8.91 18.06
N GLN A 36 4.15 -10.20 18.34
CA GLN A 36 3.97 -10.70 19.70
C GLN A 36 5.24 -10.52 20.54
N ASN A 37 6.40 -10.90 19.99
CA ASN A 37 7.69 -10.73 20.64
C ASN A 37 7.99 -9.26 20.94
N PHE A 38 7.65 -8.35 20.02
CA PHE A 38 7.81 -6.92 20.24
C PHE A 38 6.92 -6.40 21.38
N ARG A 39 5.66 -6.84 21.45
CA ARG A 39 4.73 -6.45 22.51
C ARG A 39 5.17 -6.94 23.89
N ALA A 40 5.50 -8.23 24.02
CA ALA A 40 5.95 -8.82 25.28
C ALA A 40 7.15 -8.05 25.85
N ARG A 41 8.11 -7.70 24.99
CA ARG A 41 9.31 -6.95 25.38
C ARG A 41 9.01 -5.52 25.84
N ILE A 42 7.96 -4.87 25.32
CA ILE A 42 7.52 -3.56 25.82
C ILE A 42 6.84 -3.69 27.19
N GLU A 43 6.10 -4.76 27.43
CA GLU A 43 5.41 -5.03 28.71
C GLU A 43 6.39 -5.32 29.85
N GLU A 44 7.54 -5.94 29.54
CA GLU A 44 8.61 -6.22 30.51
C GLU A 44 9.44 -4.98 30.89
N MET A 45 9.43 -3.91 30.08
CA MET A 45 10.20 -2.69 30.35
C MET A 45 9.67 -1.90 31.54
N SER A 46 10.55 -1.20 32.25
CA SER A 46 10.17 -0.15 33.20
C SER A 46 9.65 1.11 32.49
N ASP A 47 8.96 1.99 33.21
CA ASP A 47 8.43 3.23 32.62
C ASP A 47 9.54 4.18 32.13
N GLU A 48 10.70 4.19 32.78
CA GLU A 48 11.85 4.98 32.33
C GLU A 48 12.45 4.39 31.03
N GLU A 49 12.57 3.06 30.93
CA GLU A 49 13.03 2.41 29.69
C GLU A 49 12.07 2.65 28.53
N ARG A 50 10.75 2.59 28.78
CA ARG A 50 9.72 2.96 27.79
C ARG A 50 9.87 4.40 27.34
N LYS A 51 10.10 5.34 28.27
CA LYS A 51 10.30 6.76 27.96
C LYS A 51 11.55 6.98 27.10
N GLN A 52 12.67 6.35 27.44
CA GLN A 52 13.90 6.43 26.65
C GLN A 52 13.72 5.82 25.25
N LEU A 53 13.00 4.70 25.14
CA LEU A 53 12.66 4.10 23.86
C LEU A 53 11.83 5.04 22.98
N LEU A 54 10.84 5.74 23.55
CA LEU A 54 10.02 6.71 22.84
C LEU A 54 10.84 7.91 22.34
N ILE A 55 11.74 8.45 23.16
CA ILE A 55 12.65 9.55 22.76
C ILE A 55 13.49 9.10 21.57
N LYS A 56 14.15 7.95 21.67
CA LYS A 56 15.00 7.42 20.60
C LYS A 56 14.23 7.09 19.33
N ALA A 57 13.00 6.58 19.45
CA ALA A 57 12.12 6.36 18.31
C ALA A 57 11.73 7.69 17.63
N GLY A 58 11.52 8.74 18.41
CA GLY A 58 11.25 10.09 17.91
C GLY A 58 12.43 10.73 17.19
N GLU A 59 13.66 10.49 17.66
CA GLU A 59 14.87 10.94 16.96
C GLU A 59 15.04 10.24 15.60
N LEU A 60 14.70 8.96 15.51
CA LEU A 60 14.79 8.18 14.27
C LEU A 60 13.65 8.49 13.31
N HIS A 61 12.43 8.65 13.82
CA HIS A 61 11.22 8.80 13.03
C HIS A 61 10.31 9.90 13.60
N PRO A 62 10.73 11.18 13.56
CA PRO A 62 10.02 12.27 14.20
C PRO A 62 8.60 12.44 13.65
N SER A 63 8.43 12.42 12.33
CA SER A 63 7.11 12.53 11.69
C SER A 63 6.14 11.42 12.07
N LEU A 64 6.62 10.18 12.25
CA LEU A 64 5.78 9.05 12.66
C LEU A 64 5.36 9.21 14.13
N LEU A 65 6.30 9.56 15.00
CA LEU A 65 6.00 9.71 16.42
C LEU A 65 5.04 10.88 16.66
N LEU A 66 5.28 12.03 16.03
CA LEU A 66 4.37 13.17 16.05
C LEU A 66 2.99 12.79 15.51
N HIS A 67 2.91 12.06 14.39
CA HIS A 67 1.62 11.56 13.89
C HIS A 67 0.87 10.69 14.91
N ILE A 68 1.57 9.84 15.67
CA ILE A 68 0.97 8.99 16.69
C ILE A 68 0.50 9.82 17.90
N ILE A 69 1.29 10.80 18.34
CA ILE A 69 0.98 11.69 19.48
C ILE A 69 -0.18 12.63 19.14
N ASP A 70 -0.13 13.24 17.96
CA ASP A 70 -1.09 14.25 17.51
C ASP A 70 -2.36 13.64 16.94
N ARG A 71 -2.51 12.30 16.95
CA ARG A 71 -3.76 11.64 16.55
C ARG A 71 -4.89 12.20 17.42
N PRO A 72 -5.84 12.98 16.85
CA PRO A 72 -7.01 13.34 17.62
C PRO A 72 -7.75 12.05 17.98
N ALA A 73 -8.31 11.98 19.18
CA ALA A 73 -9.27 10.96 19.58
C ALA A 73 -10.31 10.78 18.45
N PRO A 74 -10.93 9.60 18.26
CA PRO A 74 -11.81 9.30 17.13
C PRO A 74 -13.08 10.17 17.18
N GLN A 75 -12.94 11.42 16.77
CA GLN A 75 -13.97 12.41 16.58
C GLN A 75 -13.75 12.91 15.16
N GLY A 76 -14.72 12.61 14.31
CA GLY A 76 -14.63 12.65 12.85
C GLY A 76 -13.74 13.75 12.30
N GLY A 77 -12.56 13.37 11.81
CA GLY A 77 -11.78 14.25 10.94
C GLY A 77 -12.62 14.65 9.73
N PHE A 78 -12.30 15.78 9.10
CA PHE A 78 -12.95 16.27 7.88
C PHE A 78 -12.74 15.36 6.65
N HIS A 79 -12.15 14.19 6.85
CA HIS A 79 -12.03 13.15 5.84
C HIS A 79 -13.42 12.66 5.40
N PRO A 80 -13.76 12.75 4.10
CA PRO A 80 -15.04 12.27 3.60
C PRO A 80 -15.22 10.78 3.88
N GLN A 81 -16.26 10.44 4.64
CA GLN A 81 -16.63 9.05 4.88
C GLN A 81 -17.22 8.44 3.60
N PRO A 82 -17.13 7.11 3.42
CA PRO A 82 -17.83 6.44 2.33
C PRO A 82 -19.32 6.74 2.38
N SER A 83 -19.84 7.40 1.34
CA SER A 83 -21.27 7.52 1.09
C SER A 83 -21.86 6.16 0.73
N ALA A 84 -23.13 5.93 1.10
CA ALA A 84 -23.87 4.75 0.63
C ALA A 84 -24.12 4.82 -0.89
N GLU A 85 -24.16 6.03 -1.46
CA GLU A 85 -24.37 6.27 -2.88
C GLU A 85 -23.07 6.04 -3.66
N THR A 86 -23.17 5.15 -4.64
CA THR A 86 -22.10 4.87 -5.60
C THR A 86 -22.30 5.74 -6.84
N PRO A 87 -21.25 6.40 -7.37
CA PRO A 87 -21.37 7.20 -8.59
C PRO A 87 -21.84 6.38 -9.79
N ASP A 88 -22.61 7.00 -10.68
CA ASP A 88 -23.16 6.39 -11.90
C ASP A 88 -22.09 5.84 -12.87
N TRP A 89 -20.91 6.46 -12.91
CA TRP A 89 -19.76 6.02 -13.70
C TRP A 89 -18.96 4.87 -13.05
N CYS A 90 -19.37 4.38 -11.88
CA CYS A 90 -18.70 3.31 -11.17
C CYS A 90 -19.29 1.93 -11.50
N THR A 91 -18.42 0.97 -11.85
CA THR A 91 -18.81 -0.44 -12.03
C THR A 91 -18.36 -1.37 -10.89
N CYS A 92 -17.38 -0.93 -10.08
CA CYS A 92 -16.79 -1.75 -9.02
C CYS A 92 -17.42 -1.57 -7.63
N LEU A 93 -18.40 -0.68 -7.48
CA LEU A 93 -19.09 -0.35 -6.22
C LEU A 93 -18.19 0.15 -5.07
N LYS A 94 -16.95 0.58 -5.39
CA LYS A 94 -15.98 1.11 -4.42
C LYS A 94 -15.46 2.51 -4.75
N CYS A 95 -15.92 3.11 -5.84
CA CYS A 95 -15.56 4.50 -6.16
C CYS A 95 -16.39 5.47 -5.31
N ARG A 96 -15.81 6.64 -5.02
CA ARG A 96 -16.53 7.82 -4.53
C ARG A 96 -16.28 8.99 -5.46
N ASP A 97 -17.00 10.08 -5.25
CA ASP A 97 -16.80 11.29 -6.03
C ASP A 97 -15.36 11.81 -5.96
N MET A 98 -14.93 12.41 -7.07
CA MET A 98 -13.60 12.98 -7.24
C MET A 98 -13.72 14.47 -7.55
N PRO A 99 -12.76 15.31 -7.07
CA PRO A 99 -12.84 16.76 -7.25
C PRO A 99 -12.86 17.21 -8.70
N THR A 100 -12.21 16.47 -9.60
CA THR A 100 -12.14 16.80 -11.02
C THR A 100 -12.82 15.75 -11.89
N GLN A 101 -13.41 16.17 -13.01
CA GLN A 101 -14.04 15.26 -13.98
C GLN A 101 -13.04 14.26 -14.55
N ALA A 102 -11.79 14.67 -14.77
CA ALA A 102 -10.73 13.79 -15.27
C ALA A 102 -10.45 12.62 -14.31
N GLU A 103 -10.62 12.84 -12.99
CA GLU A 103 -10.39 11.81 -11.98
C GLU A 103 -11.58 10.86 -11.77
N ARG A 104 -12.74 11.11 -12.39
CA ARG A 104 -13.94 10.26 -12.31
C ARG A 104 -13.80 9.00 -13.16
N ILE A 105 -12.80 8.19 -12.82
CA ILE A 105 -12.47 6.93 -13.51
C ILE A 105 -12.58 5.75 -12.53
N CYS A 106 -13.30 4.72 -12.96
CA CYS A 106 -13.41 3.45 -12.24
C CYS A 106 -12.31 2.47 -12.67
N CYS A 107 -11.99 1.49 -11.82
CA CYS A 107 -11.06 0.41 -12.21
C CYS A 107 -11.66 -0.55 -13.27
N GLY A 108 -12.97 -0.47 -13.52
CA GLY A 108 -13.66 -1.27 -14.54
C GLY A 108 -13.91 -2.72 -14.16
N ARG A 109 -13.50 -3.17 -12.96
CA ARG A 109 -13.66 -4.55 -12.49
C ARG A 109 -15.01 -4.76 -11.79
N PRO A 110 -15.54 -6.00 -11.77
CA PRO A 110 -16.76 -6.30 -11.01
C PRO A 110 -16.51 -6.09 -9.50
N ALA A 111 -17.59 -5.87 -8.75
CA ALA A 111 -17.52 -5.43 -7.36
C ALA A 111 -16.68 -6.35 -6.44
N ASN A 112 -16.75 -7.66 -6.65
CA ASN A 112 -15.99 -8.67 -5.90
C ASN A 112 -14.51 -8.77 -6.31
N GLN A 113 -14.09 -8.09 -7.37
CA GLN A 113 -12.71 -8.08 -7.88
C GLN A 113 -12.21 -6.65 -8.10
N CYS A 114 -12.77 -5.67 -7.39
CA CYS A 114 -12.27 -4.30 -7.40
C CYS A 114 -10.76 -4.30 -7.13
N GLN A 115 -10.00 -3.51 -7.89
CA GLN A 115 -8.54 -3.45 -7.74
C GLN A 115 -8.12 -3.09 -6.32
N SER A 116 -8.87 -2.23 -5.62
CA SER A 116 -8.57 -1.84 -4.24
C SER A 116 -8.80 -2.94 -3.20
N LEU A 117 -9.45 -4.06 -3.58
CA LEU A 117 -9.68 -5.22 -2.71
C LEU A 117 -8.69 -6.35 -2.97
N LEU A 118 -7.85 -6.24 -4.00
CA LEU A 118 -6.90 -7.31 -4.35
C LEU A 118 -5.81 -7.44 -3.28
N PRO A 119 -5.38 -8.67 -2.93
CA PRO A 119 -4.27 -8.88 -2.01
C PRO A 119 -2.98 -8.16 -2.43
N ASP A 120 -2.67 -8.18 -3.73
CA ASP A 120 -1.51 -7.49 -4.30
C ASP A 120 -1.60 -5.97 -4.12
N PHE A 121 -2.81 -5.38 -4.21
CA PHE A 121 -3.00 -3.97 -3.94
C PHE A 121 -2.72 -3.66 -2.47
N ASN A 122 -3.21 -4.48 -1.55
CA ASN A 122 -2.94 -4.29 -0.13
C ASN A 122 -1.43 -4.37 0.15
N LEU A 123 -0.74 -5.40 -0.34
CA LEU A 123 0.70 -5.58 -0.13
C LEU A 123 1.53 -4.49 -0.81
N LEU A 124 1.27 -4.16 -2.07
CA LEU A 124 2.15 -3.25 -2.82
C LEU A 124 1.84 -1.78 -2.56
N ILE A 125 0.60 -1.43 -2.23
CA ILE A 125 0.12 -0.04 -2.23
C ILE A 125 -0.24 0.43 -0.84
N LEU A 126 -0.71 -0.47 0.03
CA LEU A 126 -1.13 -0.11 1.38
C LEU A 126 -0.15 -0.60 2.45
N ASP A 127 0.70 -1.60 2.24
CA ASP A 127 1.59 -2.09 3.29
C ASP A 127 2.61 -1.02 3.75
N ASP A 128 2.65 -0.77 5.05
CA ASP A 128 3.42 0.32 5.62
C ASP A 128 4.93 0.13 5.45
N LEU A 129 5.42 -1.12 5.54
CA LEU A 129 6.83 -1.46 5.41
C LEU A 129 7.26 -1.38 3.95
N VAL A 130 6.44 -1.87 3.02
CA VAL A 130 6.69 -1.75 1.58
C VAL A 130 6.78 -0.28 1.17
N LEU A 131 5.84 0.55 1.61
CA LEU A 131 5.89 1.99 1.35
C LEU A 131 7.09 2.66 2.03
N GLN A 132 7.48 2.21 3.23
CA GLN A 132 8.66 2.74 3.92
C GLN A 132 9.94 2.45 3.13
N VAL A 133 10.10 1.25 2.58
CA VAL A 133 11.24 0.92 1.70
C VAL A 133 11.24 1.80 0.46
N ALA A 134 10.08 2.03 -0.17
CA ALA A 134 9.97 2.93 -1.33
C ALA A 134 10.31 4.39 -0.97
N GLN A 135 9.98 4.84 0.23
CA GLN A 135 10.34 6.16 0.75
C GLN A 135 11.85 6.27 1.02
N MET A 136 12.43 5.31 1.74
CA MET A 136 13.88 5.26 2.02
C MET A 136 14.69 5.27 0.73
N TYR A 137 14.29 4.51 -0.29
CA TYR A 137 14.97 4.54 -1.58
C TYR A 137 14.97 5.96 -2.19
N ARG A 138 13.87 6.70 -2.10
CA ARG A 138 13.80 8.07 -2.64
C ARG A 138 14.60 9.06 -1.80
N GLN A 139 14.59 8.92 -0.49
CA GLN A 139 15.22 9.86 0.44
C GLN A 139 16.72 9.61 0.53
N ASP A 140 17.12 8.36 0.77
CA ASP A 140 18.50 8.02 1.09
C ASP A 140 19.31 7.70 -0.16
N VAL A 141 18.72 7.01 -1.15
CA VAL A 141 19.44 6.61 -2.38
C VAL A 141 19.37 7.72 -3.44
N LEU A 142 18.22 8.39 -3.58
CA LEU A 142 18.05 9.45 -4.58
C LEU A 142 18.20 10.87 -4.01
N ALA A 143 18.46 11.02 -2.70
CA ALA A 143 18.62 12.31 -2.03
C ALA A 143 17.44 13.28 -2.25
N LEU A 144 16.22 12.76 -2.37
CA LEU A 144 15.02 13.59 -2.58
C LEU A 144 14.42 14.04 -1.24
N PRO A 145 13.80 15.24 -1.19
CA PRO A 145 13.20 15.75 0.03
C PRO A 145 12.17 14.79 0.63
N GLN A 146 12.16 14.72 1.96
CA GLN A 146 11.14 14.02 2.73
C GLN A 146 9.88 14.88 2.87
N ASP A 147 8.71 14.24 2.77
CA ASP A 147 7.46 14.86 3.21
C ASP A 147 7.46 14.91 4.75
N GLU A 148 7.30 16.10 5.32
CA GLU A 148 7.24 16.30 6.79
C GLU A 148 6.01 15.63 7.41
N ASP A 149 4.89 15.67 6.70
CA ASP A 149 3.64 15.01 7.07
C ASP A 149 3.70 13.51 6.70
N TYR A 150 3.58 12.66 7.72
CA TYR A 150 3.65 11.21 7.59
C TYR A 150 2.60 10.65 6.60
N ASN A 151 1.33 11.04 6.76
CA ASN A 151 0.25 10.53 5.93
C ASN A 151 0.35 11.02 4.49
N LYS A 152 0.71 12.28 4.28
CA LYS A 152 0.99 12.85 2.95
C LYS A 152 2.12 12.11 2.27
N GLY A 153 3.21 11.85 2.99
CA GLY A 153 4.33 11.04 2.49
C GLY A 153 3.91 9.64 2.08
N LYS A 154 3.10 8.96 2.91
CA LYS A 154 2.55 7.63 2.61
C LYS A 154 1.62 7.65 1.40
N ARG A 155 0.68 8.61 1.32
CA ARG A 155 -0.20 8.79 0.14
C ARG A 155 0.61 8.97 -1.14
N HIS A 156 1.60 9.86 -1.13
CA HIS A 156 2.43 10.13 -2.29
C HIS A 156 3.28 8.92 -2.71
N ALA A 157 3.82 8.16 -1.75
CA ALA A 157 4.51 6.90 -2.01
C ALA A 157 3.55 5.89 -2.67
N ALA A 158 2.37 5.69 -2.09
CA ALA A 158 1.34 4.78 -2.60
C ALA A 158 0.88 5.14 -4.01
N TYR A 159 0.64 6.43 -4.30
CA TYR A 159 0.27 6.88 -5.64
C TYR A 159 1.37 6.56 -6.67
N ARG A 160 2.63 6.88 -6.36
CA ARG A 160 3.76 6.57 -7.25
C ARG A 160 3.92 5.07 -7.47
N GLN A 161 3.77 4.29 -6.41
CA GLN A 161 3.91 2.83 -6.46
C GLN A 161 2.79 2.18 -7.27
N TYR A 162 1.55 2.68 -7.16
CA TYR A 162 0.43 2.22 -7.97
C TYR A 162 0.70 2.43 -9.46
N ILE A 163 1.15 3.64 -9.83
CA ILE A 163 1.49 3.97 -11.21
C ILE A 163 2.61 3.08 -11.73
N LEU A 164 3.66 2.85 -10.94
CA LEU A 164 4.75 1.96 -11.31
C LEU A 164 4.26 0.51 -11.50
N TRP A 165 3.42 0.01 -10.59
CA TRP A 165 2.90 -1.35 -10.67
C TRP A 165 2.01 -1.57 -11.90
N HIS A 166 1.13 -0.62 -12.23
CA HIS A 166 0.17 -0.77 -13.33
C HIS A 166 0.71 -0.38 -14.70
N HIS A 167 1.57 0.64 -14.76
CA HIS A 167 2.01 1.24 -16.02
C HIS A 167 3.52 1.10 -16.26
N GLY A 168 4.25 0.54 -15.31
CA GLY A 168 5.71 0.51 -15.36
C GLY A 168 6.32 1.89 -15.25
N ARG A 169 7.53 2.04 -15.80
CA ARG A 169 8.25 3.31 -15.82
C ARG A 169 7.59 4.27 -16.82
N LEU A 170 7.14 5.42 -16.32
CA LEU A 170 6.68 6.52 -17.16
C LEU A 170 7.84 7.45 -17.55
N GLY A 171 7.74 8.04 -18.75
CA GLY A 171 8.63 9.11 -19.18
C GLY A 171 8.37 10.43 -18.46
N VAL A 172 9.31 11.38 -18.58
CA VAL A 172 9.17 12.71 -17.99
C VAL A 172 7.91 13.39 -18.55
N GLY A 173 7.12 14.01 -17.68
CA GLY A 173 5.89 14.70 -18.06
C GLY A 173 4.69 13.77 -18.34
N VAL A 174 4.88 12.45 -18.41
CA VAL A 174 3.75 11.53 -18.58
C VAL A 174 3.15 11.20 -17.22
N ARG A 175 1.90 11.62 -17.01
CA ARG A 175 1.14 11.30 -15.80
C ARG A 175 -0.09 10.47 -16.16
N ARG A 176 -0.44 9.53 -15.29
CA ARG A 176 -1.62 8.68 -15.40
C ARG A 176 -2.50 8.87 -14.18
N ILE A 177 -3.81 8.76 -14.38
CA ILE A 177 -4.82 8.89 -13.34
C ILE A 177 -5.01 7.52 -12.67
N ILE A 178 -5.07 7.54 -11.34
CA ILE A 178 -5.38 6.34 -10.54
C ILE A 178 -6.91 6.27 -10.40
N PRO A 179 -7.53 5.09 -10.57
CA PRO A 179 -8.97 4.94 -10.38
C PRO A 179 -9.44 5.39 -9.00
N SER A 180 -10.64 5.98 -8.93
CA SER A 180 -11.23 6.52 -7.69
C SER A 180 -11.27 5.50 -6.55
N CYS A 181 -11.62 4.24 -6.82
CA CYS A 181 -11.68 3.19 -5.80
C CYS A 181 -10.32 2.92 -5.14
N CYS A 182 -9.23 3.07 -5.89
CA CYS A 182 -7.86 2.88 -5.41
C CYS A 182 -7.38 4.14 -4.66
N VAL A 183 -7.68 5.34 -5.18
CA VAL A 183 -7.34 6.61 -4.52
C VAL A 183 -8.02 6.71 -3.16
N TRP A 184 -9.31 6.42 -3.08
CA TRP A 184 -10.04 6.48 -1.81
C TRP A 184 -9.55 5.43 -0.81
N ALA A 185 -9.22 4.21 -1.23
CA ALA A 185 -8.61 3.23 -0.34
C ALA A 185 -7.28 3.72 0.26
N ILE A 186 -6.45 4.41 -0.52
CA ILE A 186 -5.20 5.02 -0.04
C ILE A 186 -5.48 6.17 0.92
N ARG A 187 -6.45 7.04 0.60
CA ARG A 187 -6.83 8.19 1.44
C ARG A 187 -7.46 7.76 2.76
N ASP A 188 -8.28 6.71 2.75
CA ASP A 188 -8.87 6.13 3.96
C ASP A 188 -7.79 5.57 4.90
N LYS A 189 -6.76 4.91 4.33
CA LYS A 189 -5.64 4.39 5.13
C LYS A 189 -4.73 5.51 5.67
N TYR A 190 -4.48 6.53 4.85
CA TYR A 190 -3.61 7.65 5.18
C TYR A 190 -4.38 8.97 5.05
N PRO A 191 -5.28 9.29 6.00
CA PRO A 191 -6.18 10.43 5.88
C PRO A 191 -5.44 11.76 5.94
N ASP A 192 -5.99 12.77 5.27
CA ASP A 192 -5.63 14.16 5.47
C ASP A 192 -6.51 14.72 6.59
N GLN A 193 -5.91 15.30 7.61
CA GLN A 193 -6.63 15.78 8.79
C GLN A 193 -7.69 16.85 8.47
N TYR A 194 -7.48 17.63 7.42
CA TYR A 194 -8.40 18.68 6.96
C TYR A 194 -9.24 18.25 5.75
N GLY A 195 -9.08 17.01 5.29
CA GLY A 195 -9.72 16.50 4.07
C GLY A 195 -9.29 17.22 2.79
N GLN A 196 -8.19 17.98 2.83
CA GLN A 196 -7.75 18.84 1.72
C GLN A 196 -6.86 18.05 0.76
N TYR A 197 -7.47 17.36 -0.18
CA TYR A 197 -6.74 16.64 -1.22
C TYR A 197 -6.53 17.49 -2.46
N VAL A 198 -5.27 17.71 -2.81
CA VAL A 198 -4.92 18.20 -4.15
C VAL A 198 -5.26 17.08 -5.15
N GLY A 199 -6.15 17.39 -6.10
CA GLY A 199 -6.51 16.48 -7.19
C GLY A 199 -5.38 16.27 -8.19
N PHE A 200 -5.67 15.54 -9.26
CA PHE A 200 -4.74 15.28 -10.34
C PHE A 200 -4.29 16.58 -11.01
N VAL A 201 -2.98 16.85 -10.95
CA VAL A 201 -2.37 17.98 -11.63
C VAL A 201 -1.80 17.49 -12.96
N PRO A 202 -2.30 17.93 -14.13
CA PRO A 202 -1.69 17.61 -15.41
C PRO A 202 -0.23 18.10 -15.47
N SER A 203 0.61 17.42 -16.25
CA SER A 203 1.94 17.96 -16.53
C SER A 203 1.82 19.22 -17.38
N ARG A 204 2.62 20.25 -17.06
CA ARG A 204 2.69 21.51 -17.84
C ARG A 204 3.53 21.40 -19.12
N LEU A 205 4.05 20.20 -19.43
CA LEU A 205 4.93 19.93 -20.57
C LEU A 205 4.18 19.20 -21.70
N GLY A 206 2.96 19.64 -21.98
CA GLY A 206 2.13 19.15 -23.08
C GLY A 206 1.79 20.30 -24.02
#